data_AF-A0A0G1YHN2-F1
#
_entry.id   AF-A0A0G1YHN2-F1
#
_cell.length_a   1.000
_cell.length_b   1.000
_cell.length_c   1.000
_cell.angle_alpha   90.00
_cell.angle_beta   90.00
_cell.angle_gamma   90.00
#
_symmetry.space_group_name_H-M   'P 1'
#
loop_
_entity.id
_entity.type
_entity.pdbx_description
1 polymer ?
#
loop_
_entity_poly.entity_id
_entity_poly.type
_entity_poly.pdbx_seq_one_letter_code
_entity_poly.pdbx_strand_id
1 'polypeptide(L)'
;MGRRIVVSGLPMLAVFILNVILDTQWRAYDVWPGLSWVMHGIGGFVVAWSTVRWYDRLPTSARPRVGPPAAAAFCLVGAAAMVGILWEVYEYFLDRVAAAAVQPSVGDTVADLVMDMAGAAVYCLAAWQSIKRRSYLGPR
;
A
#
# COMPACT_ATOMS: atom_id res chain seq x y z
N MET A 1 -1.59 8.08 23.15
CA MET A 1 -0.96 7.19 22.14
C MET A 1 -1.91 6.90 20.96
N GLY A 2 -3.17 6.53 21.19
CA GLY A 2 -4.13 6.13 20.14
C GLY A 2 -4.41 7.17 19.04
N ARG A 3 -4.62 8.45 19.37
CA ARG A 3 -4.98 9.51 18.40
C ARG A 3 -3.93 9.74 17.30
N ARG A 4 -2.67 9.37 17.53
CA ARG A 4 -1.57 9.56 16.56
C ARG A 4 -1.40 8.37 15.61
N ILE A 5 -1.79 7.16 16.01
CA ILE A 5 -1.69 5.94 15.18
C ILE A 5 -2.75 5.99 14.07
N VAL A 6 -3.97 6.43 14.41
CA VAL A 6 -5.09 6.62 13.46
C VAL A 6 -4.67 7.49 12.28
N VAL A 7 -3.96 8.60 12.52
CA VAL A 7 -3.51 9.53 11.48
C VAL A 7 -2.60 8.87 10.43
N SER A 8 -1.88 7.79 10.80
CA SER A 8 -0.98 7.11 9.86
C SER A 8 -1.73 6.19 8.90
N GLY A 9 -2.96 5.78 9.24
CA GLY A 9 -3.82 4.97 8.37
C GLY A 9 -4.79 5.80 7.53
N LEU A 10 -5.01 7.07 7.87
CA LEU A 10 -5.95 7.94 7.14
C LEU A 10 -5.66 8.04 5.64
N PRO A 11 -4.40 8.11 5.17
CA PRO A 11 -4.15 8.13 3.72
C PRO A 11 -4.59 6.84 3.00
N MET A 12 -4.41 5.66 3.62
CA MET A 12 -4.89 4.40 3.04
C MET A 12 -6.42 4.41 2.94
N LEU A 13 -7.10 4.88 3.98
CA LEU A 13 -8.56 5.03 3.96
C LEU A 13 -9.02 6.05 2.90
N ALA A 14 -8.28 7.13 2.70
CA ALA A 14 -8.59 8.13 1.68
C ALA A 14 -8.45 7.54 0.26
N VAL A 15 -7.40 6.75 0.00
CA VAL A 15 -7.22 6.03 -1.27
C VAL A 15 -8.38 5.05 -1.49
N PHE A 16 -8.77 4.29 -0.46
CA PHE A 16 -9.92 3.39 -0.53
C PHE A 16 -11.22 4.12 -0.88
N ILE A 17 -11.55 5.19 -0.15
CA ILE A 17 -12.77 5.98 -0.40
C ILE A 17 -12.75 6.56 -1.81
N LEU A 18 -11.61 7.10 -2.23
CA LEU A 18 -11.44 7.61 -3.58
C LEU A 18 -11.69 6.50 -4.62
N ASN A 19 -11.12 5.31 -4.43
CA ASN A 19 -11.33 4.16 -5.32
C ASN A 19 -12.81 3.81 -5.45
N VAL A 20 -13.53 3.74 -4.33
CA VAL A 20 -14.98 3.44 -4.32
C VAL A 20 -15.79 4.52 -5.05
N ILE A 21 -15.44 5.81 -4.91
CA ILE A 21 -16.11 6.89 -5.62
C ILE A 21 -15.83 6.82 -7.12
N LEU A 22 -14.56 6.60 -7.51
CA LEU A 22 -14.14 6.44 -8.90
C LEU A 22 -14.90 5.29 -9.58
N ASP A 23 -15.02 4.17 -8.89
CA ASP A 23 -15.73 2.99 -9.39
C ASP A 23 -17.24 3.22 -9.47
N THR A 24 -17.88 3.52 -8.33
CA THR A 24 -19.35 3.43 -8.23
C THR A 24 -20.08 4.68 -8.69
N GLN A 25 -19.54 5.88 -8.41
CA GLN A 25 -20.23 7.14 -8.69
C GLN A 25 -19.88 7.67 -10.07
N TRP A 26 -18.60 7.52 -10.46
CA TRP A 26 -18.10 8.10 -11.71
C TRP A 26 -17.88 7.07 -12.81
N ARG A 27 -17.90 5.77 -12.49
CA ARG A 27 -17.63 4.69 -13.46
C ARG A 27 -16.34 4.95 -14.23
N ALA A 28 -15.33 5.48 -13.54
CA ALA A 28 -14.11 5.98 -14.16
C ALA A 28 -13.30 4.85 -14.81
N TYR A 29 -13.36 3.64 -14.24
CA TYR A 29 -12.67 2.46 -14.76
C TYR A 29 -13.28 1.94 -16.08
N ASP A 30 -14.58 2.14 -16.30
CA ASP A 30 -15.21 1.80 -17.58
C ASP A 30 -14.71 2.71 -18.72
N VAL A 31 -14.37 3.96 -18.40
CA VAL A 31 -13.89 4.95 -19.37
C VAL A 31 -12.38 4.85 -19.57
N TRP A 32 -11.62 4.65 -18.49
CA TRP A 32 -10.19 4.49 -18.51
C TRP A 32 -9.74 3.33 -17.60
N PRO A 33 -9.68 2.10 -18.13
CA PRO A 33 -9.29 0.92 -17.34
C PRO A 33 -7.91 1.04 -16.69
N GLY A 34 -6.96 1.69 -17.39
CA GLY A 34 -5.61 1.94 -16.86
C GLY A 34 -5.57 2.86 -15.63
N LEU A 35 -6.68 3.48 -15.24
CA LEU A 35 -6.78 4.20 -13.97
C LEU A 35 -6.65 3.24 -12.77
N SER A 36 -7.03 1.97 -12.90
CA SER A 36 -6.86 0.97 -11.83
C SER A 36 -5.38 0.85 -11.45
N TRP A 37 -4.52 0.68 -12.45
CA TRP A 37 -3.06 0.59 -12.28
C TRP A 37 -2.47 1.82 -11.59
N VAL A 38 -2.98 3.01 -11.90
CA VAL A 38 -2.56 4.26 -11.23
C VAL A 38 -2.97 4.25 -9.77
N MET A 39 -4.19 3.81 -9.46
CA MET A 39 -4.70 3.73 -8.10
C MET A 39 -3.94 2.69 -7.26
N HIS A 40 -3.58 1.53 -7.82
CA HIS A 40 -2.67 0.58 -7.18
C HIS A 40 -1.28 1.17 -6.94
N GLY A 41 -0.71 1.88 -7.93
CA GLY A 41 0.55 2.61 -7.74
C GLY A 41 0.50 3.62 -6.58
N ILE A 42 -0.59 4.39 -6.47
CA ILE A 42 -0.80 5.32 -5.34
C ILE A 42 -1.00 4.55 -4.04
N GLY A 43 -1.79 3.47 -4.06
CA GLY A 43 -2.05 2.58 -2.92
C GLY A 43 -0.76 2.03 -2.34
N GLY A 44 0.08 1.39 -3.16
CA GLY A 44 1.38 0.87 -2.76
C GLY A 44 2.32 1.92 -2.17
N PHE A 45 2.39 3.11 -2.79
CA PHE A 45 3.17 4.24 -2.25
C PHE A 45 2.69 4.63 -0.85
N VAL A 46 1.38 4.76 -0.69
CA VAL A 46 0.74 5.17 0.56
C VAL A 46 0.90 4.10 1.64
N VAL A 47 0.76 2.81 1.30
CA VAL A 47 1.00 1.70 2.24
C VAL A 47 2.43 1.78 2.77
N ALA A 48 3.44 1.89 1.91
CA ALA A 48 4.84 1.98 2.35
C ALA A 48 5.08 3.20 3.25
N TRP A 49 4.52 4.37 2.89
CA TRP A 49 4.56 5.56 3.73
C TRP A 49 3.91 5.32 5.11
N SER A 50 2.72 4.73 5.13
CA SER A 50 1.95 4.44 6.34
C SER A 50 2.68 3.45 7.24
N THR A 51 3.32 2.43 6.67
CA THR A 51 4.15 1.46 7.41
C THR A 51 5.31 2.15 8.12
N VAL A 52 6.05 3.04 7.43
CA VAL A 52 7.13 3.83 8.07
C VAL A 52 6.57 4.71 9.19
N ARG A 53 5.43 5.35 8.96
CA ARG A 53 4.78 6.22 9.96
C ARG A 53 4.28 5.45 11.18
N TRP A 54 3.83 4.21 11.03
CA TRP A 54 3.52 3.32 12.14
C TRP A 54 4.78 2.91 12.89
N TYR A 55 5.83 2.50 12.18
CA TYR A 55 7.12 2.15 12.78
C TYR A 55 7.68 3.29 13.64
N ASP A 56 7.65 4.53 13.13
CA ASP A 56 8.12 5.73 13.84
C ASP A 56 7.32 6.05 15.11
N ARG A 57 6.13 5.48 15.27
CA ARG A 57 5.26 5.69 16.44
C ARG A 57 5.36 4.59 17.48
N LEU A 58 5.99 3.46 17.14
CA LEU A 58 6.29 2.44 18.14
C LEU A 58 7.26 3.00 19.18
N PRO A 59 7.10 2.65 20.47
CA PRO A 59 8.12 2.90 21.48
C PRO A 59 9.46 2.33 21.03
N THR A 60 10.57 3.01 21.32
CA THR A 60 11.91 2.57 20.89
C THR A 60 12.21 1.12 21.33
N SER A 61 11.73 0.70 22.50
CA SER A 61 11.87 -0.66 23.02
C SER A 61 11.07 -1.72 22.24
N ALA A 62 10.03 -1.32 21.51
CA ALA A 62 9.16 -2.20 20.72
C ALA A 62 9.43 -2.11 19.21
N ARG A 63 10.38 -1.27 18.78
CA ARG A 63 10.73 -1.14 17.35
C ARG A 63 11.54 -2.37 16.93
N PRO A 64 11.06 -3.15 15.93
CA PRO A 64 11.86 -4.24 15.40
C PRO A 64 13.15 -3.68 14.80
N ARG A 65 14.27 -4.37 15.04
CA ARG A 65 15.55 -4.02 14.41
C ARG A 65 15.47 -4.40 12.94
N VAL A 66 15.26 -3.40 12.10
CA VAL A 66 15.34 -3.56 10.66
C VAL A 66 16.82 -3.48 10.28
N GLY A 67 17.32 -4.50 9.59
CA GLY A 67 18.73 -4.61 9.19
C GLY A 67 19.13 -3.55 8.15
N PRO A 68 19.98 -3.91 7.17
CA PRO A 68 20.42 -2.96 6.15
C PRO A 68 19.25 -2.22 5.46
N PRO A 69 19.46 -0.99 4.96
CA PRO A 69 18.41 -0.19 4.31
C PRO A 69 17.68 -0.94 3.17
N ALA A 70 18.38 -1.82 2.46
CA ALA A 70 17.78 -2.69 1.44
C ALA A 70 16.77 -3.69 2.03
N ALA A 71 17.05 -4.25 3.21
CA ALA A 71 16.10 -5.13 3.91
C ALA A 71 14.86 -4.35 4.36
N ALA A 72 15.03 -3.10 4.80
CA ALA A 72 13.90 -2.23 5.11
C ALA A 72 13.03 -1.96 3.88
N ALA A 73 13.65 -1.63 2.74
CA ALA A 73 12.92 -1.43 1.48
C ALA A 73 12.19 -2.70 1.03
N PHE A 74 12.83 -3.87 1.15
CA PHE A 74 12.18 -5.16 0.87
C PHE A 74 10.94 -5.39 1.74
N CYS A 75 11.03 -5.12 3.05
CA CYS A 75 9.87 -5.21 3.95
C CYS A 75 8.75 -4.22 3.57
N LEU A 76 9.08 -3.02 3.12
CA LEU A 76 8.07 -2.01 2.72
C LEU A 76 7.38 -2.40 1.42
N VAL A 77 8.11 -2.89 0.43
CA VAL A 77 7.54 -3.42 -0.82
C VAL A 77 6.71 -4.67 -0.54
N GLY A 78 7.19 -5.57 0.32
CA GLY A 78 6.44 -6.75 0.75
C GLY A 78 5.16 -6.40 1.53
N ALA A 79 5.18 -5.33 2.33
CA ALA A 79 3.97 -4.84 3.00
C ALA A 79 2.92 -4.34 1.99
N ALA A 80 3.34 -3.60 0.96
CA ALA A 80 2.45 -3.19 -0.12
C ALA A 80 1.90 -4.40 -0.90
N ALA A 81 2.75 -5.37 -1.25
CA ALA A 81 2.32 -6.60 -1.90
C ALA A 81 1.29 -7.38 -1.07
N MET A 82 1.48 -7.48 0.25
CA MET A 82 0.53 -8.15 1.14
C MET A 82 -0.83 -7.43 1.17
N VAL A 83 -0.84 -6.09 1.23
CA VAL A 83 -2.08 -5.32 1.17
C VAL A 83 -2.75 -5.48 -0.20
N GLY A 84 -2.00 -5.45 -1.29
CA GLY A 84 -2.50 -5.72 -2.64
C GLY A 84 -3.11 -7.12 -2.77
N ILE A 85 -2.46 -8.16 -2.24
CA ILE A 85 -3.02 -9.52 -2.22
C ILE A 85 -4.35 -9.56 -1.47
N LEU A 86 -4.46 -8.87 -0.32
CA LEU A 86 -5.71 -8.81 0.42
C LEU A 86 -6.81 -8.04 -0.35
N TRP A 87 -6.43 -7.04 -1.14
CA TRP A 87 -7.33 -6.31 -2.04
C TRP A 87 -7.89 -7.23 -3.14
N GLU A 88 -7.02 -7.95 -3.83
CA GLU A 88 -7.41 -8.91 -4.88
C GLU A 88 -8.30 -10.04 -4.34
N VAL A 89 -8.04 -10.50 -3.12
CA VAL A 89 -8.90 -11.48 -2.44
C VAL A 89 -10.28 -10.88 -2.13
N TYR A 90 -10.34 -9.60 -1.77
CA TYR A 90 -11.59 -8.89 -1.54
C TYR A 90 -12.40 -8.73 -2.84
N GLU A 91 -11.76 -8.34 -3.95
CA GLU A 91 -12.42 -8.24 -5.26
C GLU A 91 -12.92 -9.59 -5.74
N TYR A 92 -12.08 -10.63 -5.65
CA TYR A 92 -12.49 -12.00 -5.93
C TYR A 92 -13.71 -12.40 -5.09
N PHE A 93 -13.72 -12.06 -3.80
CA PHE A 93 -14.85 -12.34 -2.94
C PHE A 93 -16.12 -11.63 -3.41
N LEU A 94 -16.06 -10.34 -3.76
CA LEU A 94 -17.18 -9.59 -4.31
C LEU A 94 -17.72 -10.22 -5.61
N ASP A 95 -16.84 -10.67 -6.49
CA ASP A 95 -17.25 -11.36 -7.71
C ASP A 95 -18.01 -12.65 -7.43
N ARG A 96 -17.64 -13.38 -6.38
CA ARG A 96 -18.32 -14.63 -6.00
C ARG A 96 -19.63 -14.42 -5.25
N VAL A 97 -19.74 -13.38 -4.41
CA VAL A 97 -20.93 -13.20 -3.55
C VAL A 97 -21.92 -12.18 -4.07
N ALA A 98 -21.47 -11.20 -4.87
CA ALA A 98 -22.27 -10.07 -5.32
C ALA A 98 -22.33 -9.94 -6.86
N ALA A 99 -21.65 -10.82 -7.61
CA ALA A 99 -21.57 -10.77 -9.07
C ALA A 99 -21.15 -9.38 -9.61
N ALA A 100 -20.23 -8.73 -8.90
CA ALA A 100 -19.82 -7.34 -9.15
C ALA A 100 -18.96 -7.17 -10.42
N ALA A 101 -18.28 -8.23 -10.87
CA ALA A 101 -17.36 -8.25 -12.01
C ALA A 101 -16.22 -7.22 -11.90
N VAL A 102 -15.64 -7.11 -10.70
CA VAL A 102 -14.55 -6.18 -10.36
C VAL A 102 -13.16 -6.73 -10.65
N GLN A 103 -12.98 -8.06 -10.78
CA GLN A 103 -11.71 -8.68 -11.16
C GLN A 103 -11.78 -9.24 -12.60
N PRO A 104 -11.50 -8.42 -13.63
CA PRO A 104 -11.82 -8.76 -15.02
C PRO A 104 -10.95 -9.88 -15.59
N SER A 105 -9.71 -10.03 -15.13
CA SER A 105 -8.81 -11.11 -15.57
C SER A 105 -7.65 -11.34 -14.61
N VAL A 106 -7.01 -12.52 -14.71
CA VAL A 106 -5.75 -12.81 -13.99
C VAL A 106 -4.63 -11.85 -14.40
N GLY A 107 -4.62 -11.40 -15.66
CA GLY A 107 -3.61 -10.45 -16.13
C GLY A 107 -3.73 -9.08 -15.47
N ASP A 108 -4.96 -8.68 -15.14
CA ASP A 108 -5.25 -7.42 -14.45
C ASP A 108 -4.78 -7.48 -12.99
N THR A 109 -5.19 -8.51 -12.26
CA THR A 109 -4.69 -8.82 -10.90
C THR A 109 -3.16 -8.82 -10.80
N VAL A 110 -2.47 -9.43 -11.77
CA VAL A 110 -1.00 -9.45 -11.77
C VAL A 110 -0.45 -8.03 -12.03
N ALA A 111 -1.06 -7.26 -12.93
CA ALA A 111 -0.66 -5.89 -13.19
C ALA A 111 -0.87 -5.00 -11.95
N ASP A 112 -2.00 -5.12 -11.27
CA ASP A 112 -2.33 -4.39 -10.04
C ASP A 112 -1.33 -4.67 -8.91
N LEU A 113 -1.01 -5.95 -8.66
CA LEU A 113 0.02 -6.32 -7.69
C LEU A 113 1.41 -5.78 -8.06
N VAL A 114 1.76 -5.75 -9.35
CA VAL A 114 3.01 -5.14 -9.82
C VAL A 114 3.00 -3.63 -9.55
N MET A 115 1.88 -2.97 -9.77
CA MET A 115 1.73 -1.54 -9.55
C MET A 115 1.78 -1.17 -8.07
N ASP A 116 1.18 -1.98 -7.18
CA ASP A 116 1.33 -1.83 -5.72
C ASP A 116 2.81 -1.87 -5.30
N MET A 117 3.55 -2.88 -5.79
CA MET A 117 4.97 -3.01 -5.51
C MET A 117 5.78 -1.84 -6.10
N ALA A 118 5.46 -1.40 -7.32
CA ALA A 118 6.12 -0.28 -7.97
C ALA A 118 5.90 1.03 -7.21
N GLY A 119 4.68 1.30 -6.75
CA GLY A 119 4.35 2.45 -5.91
C GLY A 119 5.17 2.48 -4.62
N ALA A 120 5.26 1.34 -3.94
CA ALA A 120 6.08 1.20 -2.73
C ALA A 120 7.58 1.39 -3.02
N ALA A 121 8.08 0.89 -4.15
CA ALA A 121 9.45 1.09 -4.57
C ALA A 121 9.76 2.58 -4.84
N VAL A 122 8.84 3.31 -5.50
CA VAL A 122 8.94 4.76 -5.70
C VAL A 122 9.03 5.49 -4.36
N TYR A 123 8.21 5.12 -3.38
CA TYR A 123 8.33 5.67 -2.03
C TYR A 123 9.71 5.39 -1.41
N CYS A 124 10.21 4.16 -1.52
CA CYS A 124 11.51 3.79 -0.98
C CYS A 124 12.66 4.60 -1.59
N LEU A 125 12.61 4.84 -2.90
CA LEU A 125 13.58 5.68 -3.60
C LEU A 125 13.49 7.15 -3.13
N ALA A 126 12.29 7.72 -3.08
CA ALA A 126 12.07 9.08 -2.61
C ALA A 126 12.48 9.30 -1.15
N ALA A 127 12.28 8.29 -0.29
CA ALA A 127 12.55 8.33 1.14
C ALA A 127 13.89 7.67 1.52
N TRP A 128 14.76 7.33 0.57
CA TRP A 128 15.93 6.47 0.79
C TRP A 128 16.84 6.95 1.94
N GLN A 129 17.14 8.25 2.00
CA GLN A 129 17.97 8.81 3.08
C GLN A 129 17.30 8.69 4.45
N SER A 130 15.97 8.78 4.49
CA SER A 130 15.15 8.60 5.68
C SER A 130 15.17 7.16 6.16
N ILE A 131 15.03 6.21 5.24
CA ILE A 131 15.10 4.76 5.50
C ILE A 131 16.48 4.39 6.02
N LYS A 132 17.55 4.84 5.34
CA LYS A 132 18.94 4.60 5.78
C LYS A 132 19.17 5.03 7.22
N ARG A 133 18.75 6.23 7.59
CA ARG A 133 18.90 6.71 8.98
C ARG A 133 18.20 5.80 9.99
N ARG A 134 17.03 5.24 9.69
CA ARG A 134 16.30 4.35 10.62
C ARG A 134 16.96 2.98 10.75
N SER A 135 17.43 2.43 9.64
CA SER A 135 18.12 1.14 9.59
C SER A 135 19.42 1.12 10.38
N TYR A 136 20.17 2.23 10.39
CA TYR A 136 21.42 2.34 11.15
C TYR A 136 21.25 2.81 12.60
N LEU A 137 20.08 3.34 12.97
CA LEU A 137 19.81 3.91 14.30
C LEU A 137 18.96 2.99 15.20
N GLY A 138 19.01 1.67 15.01
CA GLY A 138 18.47 0.71 15.98
C GLY A 138 19.00 0.99 17.39
N PRO A 139 18.23 0.74 18.47
CA PRO A 139 18.58 1.21 19.81
C PRO A 139 19.96 0.70 20.22
N ARG A 140 20.84 1.66 20.57
CA ARG A 140 22.02 1.43 21.41
C ARG A 140 21.57 0.98 22.78
#